data_AF-A0A011Q1W1-F1
#
_entry.id   AF-A0A011Q1W1-F1
#
_cell.length_a   1.000
_cell.length_b   1.000
_cell.length_c   1.000
_cell.angle_alpha   90.00
_cell.angle_beta   90.00
_cell.angle_gamma   90.00
#
_symmetry.space_group_name_H-M   'P 1'
#
loop_
_entity.id
_entity.type
_entity.pdbx_description
1 polymer ?
#
loop_
_entity_poly.entity_id
_entity_poly.type
_entity_poly.pdbx_seq_one_letter_code
_entity_poly.pdbx_strand_id
1 'polypeptide(L)'
;MTECLIGHQSEQLEAGSNRRVECEVQAIALGETAHWLQAASPGTRLQLSGFLAARSRHSRQPRLHVTKIEFVEGNRDAKVLQEEG
;
A
#
# COMPACT_ATOMS: atom_id res chain seq x y z
N MET A 1 15.34 -8.11 -6.93
CA MET A 1 14.71 -7.92 -5.59
C MET A 1 14.66 -6.44 -5.31
N THR A 2 13.56 -5.97 -4.73
CA THR A 2 13.35 -4.56 -4.39
C THR A 2 12.73 -4.48 -3.00
N GLU A 3 13.24 -3.60 -2.16
CA GLU A 3 12.64 -3.30 -0.85
C GLU A 3 12.11 -1.88 -0.83
N CYS A 4 11.02 -1.64 -0.11
CA CYS A 4 10.49 -0.30 0.13
C CYS A 4 9.75 -0.23 1.47
N LEU A 5 9.38 0.98 1.85
CA LEU A 5 8.48 1.25 2.97
C LEU A 5 7.14 1.72 2.42
N ILE A 6 6.05 1.09 2.86
CA ILE A 6 4.69 1.43 2.46
C ILE A 6 4.04 2.21 3.59
N GLY A 7 3.66 3.45 3.31
CA GLY A 7 2.75 4.20 4.17
C GLY A 7 1.31 3.75 3.91
N HIS A 8 0.66 3.17 4.93
CA HIS A 8 -0.75 2.84 4.90
C HIS A 8 -1.54 3.86 5.72
N GLN A 9 -2.61 4.39 5.14
CA GLN A 9 -3.56 5.26 5.80
C GLN A 9 -4.98 4.85 5.40
N SER A 10 -5.87 4.65 6.37
CA SER A 10 -7.28 4.33 6.14
C SER A 10 -8.17 4.66 7.35
N GLU A 11 -9.46 4.41 7.21
CA GLU A 11 -10.40 4.26 8.33
C GLU A 11 -10.97 2.85 8.35
N GLN A 12 -11.07 2.25 9.52
CA GLN A 12 -11.61 0.90 9.73
C GLN A 12 -12.76 0.95 10.74
N LEU A 13 -13.73 0.06 10.59
CA LEU A 13 -14.76 -0.15 11.61
C LEU A 13 -14.23 -1.12 12.68
N GLU A 14 -14.12 -0.65 13.92
CA GLU A 14 -13.64 -1.44 15.06
C GLU A 14 -14.64 -1.29 16.21
N ALA A 15 -15.25 -2.41 16.64
CA ALA A 15 -16.28 -2.45 17.69
C ALA A 15 -17.41 -1.41 17.51
N GLY A 16 -17.85 -1.20 16.26
CA GLY A 16 -18.93 -0.27 15.92
C GLY A 16 -18.51 1.21 15.82
N SER A 17 -17.22 1.53 15.96
CA SER A 17 -16.69 2.88 15.83
C SER A 17 -15.67 2.98 14.70
N ASN A 18 -15.64 4.11 14.00
CA ASN A 18 -14.60 4.37 12.99
C ASN A 18 -13.26 4.65 13.68
N ARG A 19 -12.22 4.00 13.19
CA ARG A 19 -10.85 4.12 13.68
C ARG A 19 -9.94 4.56 12.54
N ARG A 20 -9.28 5.70 12.71
CA ARG A 20 -8.16 6.10 11.85
C ARG A 20 -6.99 5.13 12.06
N VAL A 21 -6.50 4.56 10.96
CA VAL A 21 -5.38 3.62 10.93
C VAL A 21 -4.27 4.22 10.12
N GLU A 22 -3.08 4.32 10.72
CA GLU A 22 -1.85 4.76 10.08
C GLU A 22 -0.73 3.82 10.50
N CYS A 23 0.01 3.29 9.54
CA CYS A 23 1.20 2.51 9.81
C CYS A 23 2.16 2.50 8.63
N GLU A 24 3.42 2.20 8.94
CA GLU A 24 4.44 1.92 7.93
C GLU A 24 4.74 0.43 7.91
N VAL A 25 4.69 -0.18 6.73
CA VAL A 25 4.95 -1.60 6.54
C VAL A 25 6.14 -1.76 5.60
N GLN A 26 7.17 -2.45 6.05
CA GLN A 26 8.27 -2.82 5.15
C GLN A 26 7.74 -3.82 4.13
N ALA A 27 8.13 -3.67 2.87
CA ALA A 27 7.77 -4.59 1.80
C ALA A 27 8.99 -5.05 1.01
N ILE A 28 8.91 -6.26 0.48
CA ILE A 28 9.90 -6.87 -0.42
C ILE A 28 9.18 -7.49 -1.62
N ALA A 29 9.69 -7.21 -2.81
CA ALA A 29 9.24 -7.79 -4.06
C ALA A 29 10.38 -8.55 -4.74
N LEU A 30 10.06 -9.67 -5.40
CA LEU A 30 11.01 -10.60 -6.03
C LEU A 30 10.56 -10.89 -7.47
N GLY A 31 11.52 -11.17 -8.35
CA GLY A 31 11.23 -11.42 -9.77
C GLY A 31 10.52 -10.22 -10.43
N GLU A 32 9.44 -10.49 -11.15
CA GLU A 32 8.72 -9.48 -11.92
C GLU A 32 8.12 -8.35 -11.06
N THR A 33 7.55 -8.67 -9.88
CA THR A 33 7.00 -7.64 -8.98
C THR A 33 8.09 -6.68 -8.48
N ALA A 34 9.35 -7.12 -8.45
CA ALA A 34 10.48 -6.25 -8.10
C ALA A 34 10.71 -5.16 -9.14
N HIS A 35 10.54 -5.46 -10.43
CA HIS A 35 10.68 -4.50 -11.53
C HIS A 35 9.54 -3.48 -11.50
N TRP A 36 8.30 -3.94 -11.33
CA TRP A 36 7.14 -3.05 -11.19
C TRP A 36 7.27 -2.12 -9.99
N LEU A 37 7.73 -2.63 -8.85
CA LEU A 37 7.95 -1.80 -7.65
C LEU A 37 9.07 -0.76 -7.85
N GLN A 38 10.13 -1.08 -8.60
CA GLN A 38 11.18 -0.10 -8.95
C GLN A 38 10.68 1.01 -9.87
N ALA A 39 9.72 0.72 -10.74
CA ALA A 39 9.13 1.71 -11.64
C ALA A 39 8.17 2.68 -10.92
N ALA A 40 7.68 2.32 -9.72
CA ALA A 40 6.84 3.20 -8.91
C ALA A 40 7.68 4.32 -8.27
N SER A 41 7.21 5.56 -8.36
CA SER A 41 7.83 6.68 -7.66
C SER A 41 7.37 6.74 -6.20
N PRO A 42 8.18 7.25 -5.26
CA PRO A 42 7.70 7.54 -3.91
C PRO A 42 6.42 8.40 -3.93
N GLY A 43 5.43 8.00 -3.13
CA GLY A 43 4.11 8.66 -3.10
C GLY A 43 3.12 8.13 -4.15
N THR A 44 3.52 7.24 -5.07
CA THR A 44 2.57 6.53 -5.94
C THR A 44 1.62 5.68 -5.08
N ARG A 45 0.31 5.81 -5.34
CA ARG A 45 -0.70 4.96 -4.72
C ARG A 45 -0.73 3.61 -5.41
N LEU A 46 -0.60 2.56 -4.62
CA LEU A 46 -0.55 1.18 -5.08
C LEU A 46 -1.55 0.34 -4.28
N GLN A 47 -2.11 -0.66 -4.92
CA GLN A 47 -2.71 -1.81 -4.25
C GLN A 47 -1.71 -2.96 -4.30
N LEU A 48 -1.34 -3.45 -3.12
CA LEU A 48 -0.34 -4.51 -2.95
C LEU A 48 -1.00 -5.71 -2.29
N SER A 49 -0.75 -6.90 -2.85
CA SER A 49 -1.18 -8.17 -2.25
C SER A 49 0.03 -9.09 -2.06
N GLY A 50 -0.06 -9.97 -1.07
CA GLY A 50 1.07 -10.79 -0.67
C GLY A 50 0.82 -11.52 0.64
N PHE A 51 1.92 -11.85 1.33
CA PHE A 51 1.89 -12.47 2.65
C PHE A 51 2.87 -11.79 3.62
N LEU A 52 2.60 -11.88 4.92
CA LEU A 52 3.49 -11.34 5.95
C LEU A 52 4.48 -12.40 6.41
N ALA A 53 5.73 -11.98 6.61
CA ALA A 53 6.77 -12.79 7.25
C ALA A 53 7.59 -11.93 8.22
N ALA A 54 8.29 -12.56 9.16
CA ALA A 54 9.30 -11.88 9.94
C ALA A 54 10.43 -11.39 9.01
N ARG A 55 10.93 -10.17 9.21
CA ARG A 55 12.04 -9.61 8.40
C ARG A 55 13.28 -10.51 8.36
N SER A 56 13.53 -11.25 9.43
CA SER A 56 14.62 -12.22 9.55
C SER A 56 14.30 -13.26 10.63
N ARG A 57 15.11 -14.32 10.74
CA ARG A 57 14.92 -15.44 11.68
C ARG A 57 14.63 -15.02 13.13
N HIS A 58 15.20 -13.91 13.58
CA HIS A 58 15.07 -13.40 14.95
C HIS A 58 14.27 -12.11 15.06
N SER A 59 13.72 -11.60 13.95
CA SER A 59 12.97 -10.35 13.95
C SER A 59 11.51 -10.59 14.36
N ARG A 60 10.98 -9.68 15.18
CA ARG A 60 9.52 -9.59 15.44
C ARG A 60 8.82 -8.58 14.52
N GLN A 61 9.58 -7.90 13.66
CA GLN A 61 9.02 -6.93 12.72
C GLN A 61 8.44 -7.66 11.51
N PRO A 62 7.14 -7.52 11.23
CA PRO A 62 6.55 -8.07 10.01
C PRO A 62 7.03 -7.27 8.79
N ARG A 63 7.13 -7.98 7.66
CA ARG A 63 7.37 -7.43 6.34
C ARG A 63 6.40 -8.09 5.37
N LEU A 64 5.86 -7.30 4.45
CA LEU A 64 5.03 -7.77 3.34
C LEU A 64 5.92 -8.32 2.21
N HIS A 65 5.74 -9.60 1.88
CA HIS A 65 6.26 -10.19 0.66
C HIS A 65 5.23 -10.02 -0.47
N VAL A 66 5.53 -9.16 -1.44
CA VAL A 66 4.60 -8.72 -2.47
C VAL A 66 4.52 -9.76 -3.60
N THR A 67 3.31 -10.26 -3.85
CA THR A 67 3.01 -11.19 -4.94
C THR A 67 2.21 -10.54 -6.07
N LYS A 68 1.54 -9.41 -5.82
CA LYS A 68 0.82 -8.64 -6.84
C LYS A 68 0.94 -7.13 -6.57
N ILE A 69 1.07 -6.35 -7.63
CA ILE A 69 1.06 -4.89 -7.61
C ILE A 69 0.04 -4.42 -8.62
N GLU A 70 -0.86 -3.55 -8.18
CA GLU A 70 -1.79 -2.82 -9.04
C GLU A 70 -1.56 -1.32 -8.82
N PHE A 71 -1.32 -0.62 -9.93
CA PHE A 71 -1.20 0.83 -9.91
C PHE A 71 -2.60 1.42 -9.87
N VAL A 72 -2.88 2.25 -8.87
CA VAL A 72 -4.16 2.95 -8.79
C VAL A 72 -4.02 4.23 -9.59
N GLU A 73 -4.61 4.27 -10.79
CA GLU A 73 -4.73 5.52 -11.53
C GLU A 73 -5.47 6.55 -10.68
N GLY A 74 -4.86 7.73 -10.53
CA GLY A 74 -5.47 8.82 -9.80
C GLY A 74 -6.63 9.40 -10.60
N ASN A 75 -7.86 8.99 -10.32
CA ASN A 75 -8.99 9.86 -10.57
C ASN A 75 -8.89 11.02 -9.57
N ARG A 76 -8.25 12.12 -9.98
CA ARG A 76 -8.40 13.40 -9.29
C ARG A 76 -9.86 13.79 -9.48
N ASP A 77 -10.67 13.60 -8.44
CA ASP A 77 -11.90 14.33 -8.17
C ASP A 77 -12.56 14.99 -9.38
N ALA A 78 -13.25 14.22 -10.21
CA ALA A 78 -14.32 14.74 -11.06
C ALA A 78 -15.51 15.13 -10.16
N LYS A 79 -15.37 16.21 -9.38
CA LYS A 79 -16.47 16.75 -8.60
C LYS A 79 -16.36 18.26 -8.34
N VAL A 80 -16.52 19.07 -9.39
CA VAL A 80 -17.17 20.41 -9.40
C VAL A 80 -17.47 20.66 -10.90
N LEU A 81 -18.67 20.84 -11.45
CA LEU A 81 -19.82 21.66 -11.09
C LEU A 81 -21.09 21.02 -11.72
N GLN A 82 -22.12 20.79 -10.92
CA GLN A 82 -23.49 21.03 -11.37
C GLN A 82 -24.09 21.92 -10.28
N GLU A 83 -23.90 23.23 -10.48
CA GLU A 83 -24.79 24.22 -9.88
C GLU A 83 -26.11 24.16 -10.64
N GLU A 84 -27.18 24.23 -9.88
CA GLU A 84 -28.56 24.20 -10.34
C GLU A 84 -28.85 25.37 -11.29
N GLY A 85 -29.63 25.07 -12.33
CA GLY A 85 -30.34 26.02 -13.16
C GLY A 85 -31.71 25.47 -13.49
#